data_AF-A0AAD9F9C2-F1
#
_entry.id   AF-A0AAD9F9C2-F1
#
_cell.length_a   1.000
_cell.length_b   1.000
_cell.length_c   1.000
_cell.angle_alpha   90.00
_cell.angle_beta   90.00
_cell.angle_gamma   90.00
#
_symmetry.space_group_name_H-M   'P 1'
#
loop_
_entity.id
_entity.type
_entity.pdbx_description
1 polymer ?
#
loop_
_entity_poly.entity_id
_entity_poly.type
_entity_poly.pdbx_seq_one_letter_code
_entity_poly.pdbx_strand_id
1 'polypeptide(L)'
;MVILLEEVKKIIIIELSVPWEDRYEEASERKATKFQDLVHQCRDKGWQAWLFPVEVGYTTPTDLGIAGSEQQTAARRLGEAGERASRWLWNRREEWSWKPGEGGQ
;
A
#
# COMPACT_ATOMS: atom_id res chain seq x y z
N MET A 1 -4.53 6.43 -4.25
CA MET A 1 -3.96 6.98 -5.50
C MET A 1 -4.86 6.58 -6.67
N VAL A 2 -5.00 7.42 -7.69
CA VAL A 2 -5.79 7.12 -8.90
C VAL A 2 -4.92 7.40 -10.12
N ILE A 3 -4.86 6.45 -11.04
CA ILE A 3 -4.20 6.58 -12.35
C ILE A 3 -5.30 6.56 -13.40
N LEU A 4 -5.34 7.60 -14.23
CA LEU A 4 -6.32 7.76 -15.29
C LEU A 4 -5.62 7.76 -16.64
N LEU A 5 -6.17 7.03 -17.60
CA LEU A 5 -5.77 7.08 -18.99
C LEU A 5 -7.02 7.31 -19.83
N GLU A 6 -7.28 8.57 -20.13
CA GLU A 6 -8.54 9.03 -20.73
C GLU A 6 -8.72 8.53 -22.17
N GLU A 7 -7.64 8.51 -22.96
CA GLU A 7 -7.67 8.14 -24.38
C GLU A 7 -8.24 6.74 -24.62
N VAL A 8 -8.00 5.81 -23.67
CA VAL A 8 -8.50 4.43 -23.73
C VAL A 8 -9.52 4.11 -22.63
N LYS A 9 -10.03 5.14 -21.94
CA LYS A 9 -11.00 5.01 -20.82
C LYS A 9 -10.60 3.98 -19.77
N LYS A 10 -9.36 4.05 -19.29
CA LYS A 10 -8.84 3.18 -18.22
C LYS A 10 -8.66 3.95 -16.92
N ILE A 11 -9.06 3.34 -15.80
CA ILE A 11 -8.86 3.89 -14.46
C ILE A 11 -8.33 2.80 -13.52
N ILE A 12 -7.25 3.11 -12.81
CA ILE A 12 -6.68 2.25 -11.78
C ILE A 12 -6.77 2.98 -10.46
N ILE A 13 -7.50 2.40 -9.52
CA ILE A 13 -7.67 2.91 -8.16
C ILE A 13 -6.76 2.08 -7.26
N ILE A 14 -5.87 2.74 -6.55
CA ILE A 14 -4.94 2.11 -5.61
C ILE A 14 -5.28 2.60 -4.23
N GLU A 15 -5.77 1.70 -3.39
CA GLU A 15 -6.02 1.96 -1.97
C GLU A 15 -4.75 1.62 -1.20
N LEU A 16 -4.12 2.63 -0.59
CA LEU A 16 -2.95 2.41 0.25
C LEU A 16 -3.41 2.31 1.69
N SER A 17 -3.01 1.24 2.37
CA SER A 17 -3.20 1.15 3.82
C SER A 17 -1.92 0.72 4.52
N VAL A 18 -1.69 1.27 5.71
CA VAL A 18 -0.62 0.82 6.61
C VAL A 18 -1.29 -0.06 7.66
N PRO A 19 -0.88 -1.32 7.84
CA PRO A 19 -1.36 -2.14 8.94
C PRO A 19 -0.81 -1.57 10.24
N TRP A 20 -1.62 -0.80 10.97
CA TRP A 20 -1.34 -0.46 12.35
C TRP A 20 -1.87 -1.60 13.22
N GLU A 21 -1.10 -2.09 14.20
CA GLU A 21 -1.22 -3.41 14.83
C GLU A 21 -2.62 -3.78 15.42
N ASP A 22 -2.80 -5.11 15.56
CA ASP A 22 -3.80 -5.89 16.31
C ASP A 22 -5.14 -6.29 15.64
N ARG A 23 -5.50 -5.78 14.46
CA ARG A 23 -6.71 -6.25 13.74
C ARG A 23 -6.42 -6.60 12.28
N TYR A 24 -5.58 -7.63 12.14
CA TYR A 24 -5.05 -8.19 10.90
C TYR A 24 -6.13 -8.60 9.87
N GLU A 25 -7.14 -9.38 10.26
CA GLU A 25 -8.16 -9.90 9.32
C GLU A 25 -9.34 -8.93 9.11
N GLU A 26 -9.85 -8.31 10.19
CA GLU A 26 -11.04 -7.45 10.09
C GLU A 26 -10.84 -6.16 9.27
N ALA A 27 -9.61 -5.63 9.25
CA ALA A 27 -9.31 -4.37 8.55
C ALA A 27 -9.10 -4.56 7.05
N SER A 28 -8.66 -5.74 6.61
CA SER A 28 -8.43 -6.03 5.19
C SER A 28 -9.75 -6.31 4.46
N GLU A 29 -10.64 -7.11 5.05
CA GLU A 29 -11.95 -7.42 4.46
C GLU A 29 -12.87 -6.19 4.37
N ARG A 30 -12.78 -5.25 5.32
CA ARG A 30 -13.62 -4.03 5.32
C ARG A 30 -13.14 -2.94 4.36
N LYS A 31 -11.93 -3.02 3.79
CA LYS A 31 -11.35 -1.95 2.95
C LYS A 31 -11.78 -2.02 1.48
N ALA A 32 -12.03 -3.21 0.94
CA ALA A 32 -12.45 -3.34 -0.46
C ALA A 32 -13.80 -2.67 -0.76
N THR A 33 -14.76 -2.66 0.17
CA THR A 33 -16.13 -2.20 -0.07
C THR A 33 -16.22 -0.70 -0.40
N LYS A 34 -15.31 0.12 0.13
CA LYS A 34 -15.40 1.59 0.01
C LYS A 34 -15.31 2.10 -1.43
N PHE A 35 -14.56 1.40 -2.28
CA PHE A 35 -14.33 1.81 -3.66
C PHE A 35 -14.99 0.89 -4.70
N GLN A 36 -15.67 -0.17 -4.29
CA GLN A 36 -16.40 -1.07 -5.20
C GLN A 36 -17.50 -0.33 -5.94
N ASP A 37 -18.29 0.49 -5.24
CA ASP A 37 -19.34 1.30 -5.88
C ASP A 37 -18.77 2.27 -6.91
N LEU A 38 -17.59 2.83 -6.65
CA LEU A 38 -16.90 3.73 -7.59
C LEU A 38 -16.43 2.96 -8.83
N VAL A 39 -15.86 1.77 -8.65
CA VAL A 39 -15.47 0.87 -9.75
C VAL A 39 -16.68 0.50 -10.61
N HIS A 40 -17.82 0.18 -9.97
CA HIS A 40 -19.07 -0.14 -10.67
C HIS A 40 -19.58 1.06 -11.48
N GLN A 41 -19.65 2.24 -10.89
CA GLN A 41 -20.05 3.46 -11.60
C GLN A 41 -19.12 3.81 -12.77
N CYS A 42 -17.81 3.57 -12.63
CA CYS A 42 -16.87 3.72 -13.73
C CYS A 42 -17.16 2.74 -14.88
N ARG A 43 -17.41 1.47 -14.55
CA ARG A 43 -17.75 0.43 -15.54
C ARG A 43 -19.07 0.72 -16.25
N ASP A 44 -20.09 1.19 -15.53
CA ASP A 44 -21.38 1.61 -16.12
C ASP A 44 -21.22 2.78 -17.10
N LYS A 45 -20.26 3.66 -16.84
CA LYS A 45 -19.89 4.77 -17.75
C LYS A 45 -18.97 4.34 -18.90
N GLY A 46 -18.72 3.04 -19.06
CA GLY A 46 -17.90 2.47 -20.13
C GLY A 46 -16.38 2.56 -19.89
N TRP A 47 -15.94 2.75 -18.65
CA TRP A 47 -14.53 2.72 -18.28
C TRP A 47 -14.08 1.32 -17.87
N GLN A 48 -12.86 0.95 -18.22
CA GLN A 48 -12.20 -0.19 -17.62
C GLN A 48 -11.58 0.22 -16.28
N ALA A 49 -12.14 -0.31 -15.19
CA ALA A 49 -11.76 0.06 -13.82
C ALA A 49 -11.19 -1.13 -13.04
N TRP A 50 -10.05 -0.89 -12.39
CA TRP A 50 -9.39 -1.82 -11.47
C TRP A 50 -9.17 -1.19 -10.10
N LEU A 51 -9.27 -2.00 -9.05
CA LEU A 51 -9.00 -1.63 -7.66
C LEU A 51 -7.89 -2.52 -7.13
N PHE A 52 -6.80 -1.92 -6.65
CA PHE A 52 -5.69 -2.61 -6.02
C PHE A 52 -5.54 -2.12 -4.57
N PRO A 53 -5.92 -2.93 -3.57
CA PRO A 53 -5.52 -2.68 -2.20
C PRO A 53 -4.03 -3.00 -2.06
N VAL A 54 -3.26 -2.01 -1.62
CA VAL A 54 -1.81 -2.10 -1.42
C VAL A 54 -1.52 -1.81 0.04
N GLU A 55 -0.94 -2.79 0.73
CA GLU A 55 -0.51 -2.63 2.11
C GLU A 55 0.96 -2.19 2.16
N VAL A 56 1.19 -0.97 2.63
CA VAL A 56 2.54 -0.38 2.71
C VAL A 56 3.10 -0.68 4.10
N GLY A 57 4.28 -1.29 4.15
CA GLY A 57 4.90 -1.75 5.40
C GLY A 57 4.48 -3.17 5.82
N TYR A 58 3.80 -3.91 4.94
CA TYR A 58 3.42 -5.30 5.16
C TYR A 58 4.62 -6.23 4.98
N THR A 59 5.23 -6.63 6.09
CA THR A 59 5.98 -7.88 6.18
C THR A 59 5.43 -8.59 7.41
N THR A 60 4.72 -9.70 7.24
CA THR A 60 4.34 -10.44 8.45
C THR A 60 5.63 -11.01 9.06
N PRO A 61 5.83 -10.90 10.38
CA PRO A 61 6.96 -11.56 11.01
C PRO A 61 6.96 -13.07 10.71
N THR A 62 5.79 -13.66 10.48
CA THR A 62 5.59 -15.04 10.03
C THR A 62 6.21 -15.35 8.66
N ASP A 63 6.09 -14.43 7.68
CA ASP A 63 6.79 -14.53 6.39
C ASP A 63 8.32 -14.49 6.57
N LEU A 64 8.78 -13.94 7.69
CA LEU A 64 10.18 -13.87 8.11
C LEU A 64 10.56 -14.98 9.11
N GLY A 65 9.66 -15.94 9.39
CA GLY A 65 9.89 -17.06 10.31
C GLY A 65 9.81 -16.71 11.81
N ILE A 66 9.33 -15.52 12.16
CA ILE A 66 9.16 -15.03 13.53
C ILE A 66 7.73 -15.34 13.99
N ALA A 67 7.59 -16.17 15.04
CA ALA A 67 6.31 -16.62 15.57
C ALA A 67 6.22 -16.41 17.10
N GLY A 68 5.00 -16.41 17.64
CA GLY A 68 4.77 -16.34 19.08
C GLY A 68 4.87 -14.92 19.65
N SER A 69 5.27 -14.77 20.92
CA SER A 69 5.31 -13.48 21.62
C SER A 69 6.25 -12.45 20.99
N GLU A 70 7.17 -12.87 20.14
CA GLU A 70 8.09 -11.99 19.41
C GLU A 70 7.45 -11.32 18.19
N GLN A 71 6.31 -11.84 17.71
CA GLN A 71 5.62 -11.33 16.52
C GLN A 71 5.17 -9.88 16.69
N GLN A 72 4.57 -9.53 17.83
CA GLN A 72 4.12 -8.16 18.10
C GLN A 72 5.30 -7.19 18.28
N THR A 73 6.42 -7.66 18.85
CA THR A 73 7.62 -6.82 18.95
C THR A 73 8.29 -6.60 17.60
N ALA A 74 8.31 -7.63 16.75
CA ALA A 74 8.86 -7.56 15.39
C ALA A 74 8.03 -6.66 14.48
N ALA A 75 6.70 -6.83 14.48
CA ALA A 75 5.79 -6.00 13.70
C ALA A 75 5.89 -4.52 14.08
N ARG A 76 5.92 -4.18 15.39
CA ARG A 76 6.17 -2.81 15.85
C ARG A 76 7.49 -2.23 15.32
N ARG A 77 8.59 -2.98 15.41
CA ARG A 77 9.91 -2.52 14.94
C ARG A 77 9.95 -2.31 13.43
N LEU A 78 9.29 -3.19 12.68
CA LEU A 78 9.11 -3.06 11.23
C LEU A 78 8.31 -1.81 10.88
N GLY A 79 7.21 -1.56 11.62
CA GLY A 79 6.41 -0.34 11.48
C GLY A 79 7.21 0.93 11.72
N GLU A 80 7.98 1.00 12.82
CA GLU A 80 8.84 2.15 13.13
C GLU A 80 9.94 2.37 12.08
N ALA A 81 10.54 1.28 11.57
CA ALA A 81 11.55 1.36 10.53
C ALA A 81 10.94 1.87 9.21
N GLY A 82 9.76 1.34 8.85
CA GLY A 82 8.98 1.81 7.71
C GLY A 82 8.65 3.30 7.82
N GLU A 83 8.14 3.75 8.98
CA GLU A 83 7.79 5.15 9.21
C GLU A 83 9.00 6.09 9.07
N ARG A 84 10.15 5.73 9.66
CA ARG A 84 11.37 6.54 9.53
C ARG A 84 11.84 6.63 8.08
N ALA A 85 11.82 5.52 7.35
CA ALA A 85 12.21 5.49 5.94
C ALA A 85 11.24 6.31 5.08
N SER A 86 9.92 6.17 5.29
CA SER A 86 8.90 6.95 4.60
C SER A 86 8.99 8.43 4.93
N ARG A 87 9.26 8.82 6.18
CA ARG A 87 9.47 10.21 6.58
C ARG A 87 10.70 10.81 5.90
N TRP A 88 11.79 10.04 5.77
CA TRP A 88 12.97 10.45 5.02
C TRP A 88 12.62 10.68 3.54
N LEU A 89 11.95 9.72 2.90
CA LEU A 89 11.51 9.85 1.50
C LEU A 89 10.58 11.07 1.30
N TRP A 90 9.63 11.26 2.22
CA TRP A 90 8.68 12.37 2.17
C TRP A 90 9.35 13.73 2.25
N ASN A 91 10.37 13.87 3.11
CA ASN A 91 11.13 15.11 3.23
C ASN A 91 11.95 15.41 1.97
N ARG A 92 12.34 14.38 1.22
CA ARG A 92 13.14 14.51 0.00
C ARG A 92 12.31 14.42 -1.29
N ARG A 93 10.98 14.43 -1.19
CA ARG A 93 10.07 14.25 -2.34
C ARG A 93 10.22 15.33 -3.42
N GLU A 94 10.69 16.52 -3.04
CA GLU A 94 10.92 17.66 -3.93
C GLU A 94 12.34 17.64 -4.54
N GLU A 95 13.23 16.77 -4.03
CA GLU A 95 14.52 16.51 -4.64
C GLU A 95 14.30 15.65 -5.89
N TRP A 96 14.35 16.26 -7.07
CA TRP A 96 14.29 15.59 -8.39
C TRP A 96 15.47 14.64 -8.68
N SER A 97 16.32 14.38 -7.69
CA SER A 97 17.55 13.60 -7.80
C SER A 97 17.36 12.12 -7.48
N TRP A 98 16.11 11.61 -7.39
CA TRP A 98 15.86 10.20 -7.19
C TRP A 98 16.46 9.39 -8.34
N LYS A 99 17.62 8.79 -8.08
CA LYS A 99 18.23 7.78 -8.93
C LYS A 99 17.95 6.43 -8.27
N PRO A 100 17.37 5.44 -8.97
CA PRO A 100 17.33 4.09 -8.45
C PRO A 100 18.78 3.70 -8.11
N GLY A 101 19.00 3.22 -6.89
CA GLY A 101 20.34 2.92 -6.40
C GLY A 101 21.07 2.04 -7.41
N GLU A 102 22.19 2.53 -7.94
CA GLU A 102 23.09 1.70 -8.73
C GLU A 102 23.48 0.53 -7.83
N GLY A 103 23.08 -0.68 -8.24
CA GLY A 103 23.31 -1.90 -7.49
C GLY A 103 24.78 -2.02 -7.13
N GLY A 104 25.06 -2.10 -5.84
CA GLY A 104 26.35 -2.53 -5.33
C GLY A 104 26.62 -3.96 -5.82
N GLN A 105 27.74 -4.11 -6.53
CA GLN A 105 28.38 -5.38 -6.89
C GLN A 105 28.73 -6.21 -5.66
#